data_AF-A0A6A8ANH1-F1
#
_entry.id   AF-A0A6A8ANH1-F1
#
_cell.length_a   1.000
_cell.length_b   1.000
_cell.length_c   1.000
_cell.angle_alpha   90.00
_cell.angle_beta   90.00
_cell.angle_gamma   90.00
#
_symmetry.space_group_name_H-M   'P 1'
#
loop_
_entity.id
_entity.type
_entity.pdbx_description
1 polymer ?
#
loop_
_entity_poly.entity_id
_entity_poly.type
_entity_poly.pdbx_seq_one_letter_code
_entity_poly.pdbx_strand_id
1 'polypeptide(L)' 'MIYLDTDFASVLAKAEIIWLSKKLFSGKHELIITPKVYEELRVPKEYGYTYPDEISKNIDVLTVESHEQKLYSGIA' A
#
# COMPACT_ATOMS: atom_id res chain seq x y z
N MET A 1 0.69 -11.96 3.22
CA MET A 1 0.41 -10.54 2.98
C MET A 1 1.74 -9.81 2.84
N ILE A 2 1.87 -8.92 1.87
CA ILE A 2 3.05 -8.06 1.69
C ILE A 2 2.58 -6.62 1.85
N TYR A 3 3.03 -5.98 2.93
CA TYR A 3 2.75 -4.58 3.20
C TYR A 3 3.73 -3.70 2.45
N LEU A 4 3.20 -2.75 1.68
CA LEU A 4 3.99 -1.80 0.92
C LEU A 4 4.01 -0.46 1.67
N ASP A 5 5.21 0.08 1.83
CA ASP A 5 5.41 1.46 2.26
C ASP A 5 5.11 2.44 1.11
N THR A 6 4.85 3.71 1.44
CA THR A 6 4.53 4.78 0.49
C THR A 6 5.58 4.90 -0.61
N ASP A 7 6.87 4.85 -0.28
CA ASP A 7 7.93 5.03 -1.26
C ASP A 7 7.96 3.87 -2.26
N PHE A 8 7.85 2.64 -1.75
CA PHE A 8 7.91 1.46 -2.61
C PHE A 8 6.64 1.34 -3.48
N ALA A 9 5.46 1.60 -2.92
CA ALA A 9 4.21 1.67 -3.70
C ALA A 9 4.31 2.74 -4.80
N SER A 10 4.91 3.89 -4.49
CA SER A 10 5.17 4.96 -5.46
C SER A 10 6.10 4.52 -6.58
N VAL A 11 7.16 3.77 -6.28
CA VAL A 11 8.07 3.21 -7.30
C VAL A 11 7.34 2.26 -8.23
N LEU A 12 6.56 1.32 -7.69
CA LEU A 12 5.81 0.36 -8.51
C LEU A 12 4.80 1.05 -9.44
N ALA A 13 4.14 2.10 -8.94
CA ALA A 13 3.17 2.88 -9.71
C ALA A 13 3.85 3.70 -10.81
N LYS A 14 4.90 4.45 -10.48
CA LYS A 14 5.66 5.28 -11.42
C LYS A 14 6.36 4.47 -12.51
N ALA A 15 6.75 3.24 -12.20
CA ALA A 15 7.33 2.30 -13.16
C ALA A 15 6.28 1.49 -13.95
N GLU A 16 4.98 1.69 -13.69
CA GLU A 16 3.88 0.98 -14.37
C GLU A 16 3.92 -0.55 -14.20
N ILE A 17 4.50 -1.04 -13.10
CA ILE A 17 4.72 -2.49 -12.85
C ILE A 17 3.82 -3.08 -11.77
N ILE A 18 2.86 -2.34 -11.22
CA ILE A 18 1.94 -2.85 -10.17
C ILE A 18 1.30 -4.18 -10.61
N TRP A 19 0.84 -4.28 -11.85
CA TRP A 19 0.20 -5.50 -12.35
C TRP A 19 1.16 -6.69 -12.39
N LEU A 20 2.43 -6.47 -12.77
CA LEU A 20 3.48 -7.49 -12.79
C LEU A 20 3.76 -7.99 -11.37
N SER A 21 3.89 -7.06 -10.42
CA SER A 21 4.08 -7.39 -9.00
C SER A 21 2.91 -8.19 -8.45
N LYS A 22 1.66 -7.81 -8.76
CA LYS A 22 0.48 -8.58 -8.37
C LYS A 22 0.51 -10.00 -8.97
N LYS A 23 0.87 -10.13 -10.24
CA LYS A 23 0.99 -11.44 -10.90
C LYS A 23 2.08 -12.31 -10.27
N LEU A 24 3.22 -11.72 -9.91
CA LEU A 24 4.35 -12.41 -9.29
C LEU A 24 3.95 -13.06 -7.95
N PHE A 25 3.16 -12.36 -7.14
CA PHE A 25 2.76 -12.83 -5.81
C PHE A 25 1.38 -13.50 -5.75
N SER A 26 0.66 -13.52 -6.88
CA SER A 26 -0.68 -14.11 -7.01
C SER A 26 -0.73 -15.54 -6.47
N GLY A 27 -1.81 -15.85 -5.73
CA GLY A 27 -2.05 -17.18 -5.15
C GLY A 27 -1.23 -17.52 -3.89
N LYS A 28 -0.29 -16.66 -3.48
CA LYS A 28 0.50 -16.83 -2.25
C LYS A 28 0.37 -15.64 -1.30
N HIS A 29 0.49 -14.43 -1.83
CA HIS A 29 0.44 -13.20 -1.04
C HIS A 29 -0.29 -12.10 -1.78
N GLU A 30 -1.08 -11.32 -1.04
CA GLU A 30 -1.68 -10.08 -1.52
C GLU A 30 -0.76 -8.90 -1.21
N LEU A 31 -0.71 -7.95 -2.14
CA LEU A 31 -0.09 -6.65 -1.94
C LEU A 31 -1.11 -5.74 -1.28
N ILE A 32 -0.72 -5.10 -0.17
CA ILE A 32 -1.60 -4.26 0.64
C ILE A 32 -0.86 -3.02 1.12
N ILE A 33 -1.58 -1.93 1.29
CA ILE A 33 -1.12 -0.72 1.98
C ILE A 33 -1.92 -0.51 3.26
N THR A 34 -1.36 0.26 4.19
CA THR A 34 -2.06 0.66 5.41
C THR A 34 -2.85 1.95 5.19
N PRO A 35 -3.82 2.27 6.06
CA PRO A 35 -4.51 3.57 6.02
C PRO A 35 -3.54 4.75 6.12
N LYS A 36 -2.45 4.61 6.88
CA LYS A 36 -1.45 5.66 7.02
C LYS A 36 -0.73 5.94 5.70
N VAL A 37 -0.33 4.89 4.98
CA VAL A 37 0.25 5.00 3.63
C VAL A 37 -0.74 5.62 2.66
N TYR A 38 -2.02 5.25 2.73
CA TYR A 38 -3.06 5.87 1.91
C TYR A 38 -3.17 7.39 2.16
N GLU A 39 -3.10 7.85 3.42
CA GLU A 39 -3.09 9.28 3.73
C GLU A 39 -1.84 10.01 3.21
N GLU A 40 -0.66 9.38 3.27
CA GLU A 40 0.58 9.95 2.74
C GLU A 40 0.51 10.15 1.22
N LEU A 41 -0.19 9.27 0.50
CA LEU A 41 -0.43 9.36 -0.94
C LEU A 41 -1.36 10.53 -1.34
N ARG A 42 -2.06 11.17 -0.39
CA ARG A 42 -2.89 12.35 -0.68
C ARG A 42 -2.05 13.57 -1.01
N VAL A 43 -0.90 13.73 -0.35
CA VAL A 43 0.02 14.85 -0.57
C VAL A 43 0.43 14.93 -2.05
N PRO A 44 1.05 13.90 -2.67
CA PRO A 44 1.39 13.96 -4.09
C PRO A 44 0.15 14.10 -5.00
N LYS A 45 -1.00 13.56 -4.62
CA LYS A 45 -2.24 13.75 -5.38
C LYS A 45 -2.67 15.23 -5.41
N GLU A 46 -2.56 15.94 -4.29
CA GLU A 46 -2.83 17.39 -4.20
C GLU A 46 -1.85 18.22 -5.02
N TYR A 47 -0.60 17.75 -5.17
CA TYR A 47 0.38 18.34 -6.09
C TYR A 47 0.14 18.00 -7.58
N GLY A 48 -0.91 17.23 -7.90
CA GLY A 48 -1.29 16.91 -9.28
C GLY A 48 -0.66 15.63 -9.86
N TYR A 49 -0.02 14.80 -9.03
CA TYR A 49 0.47 13.50 -9.49
C TYR A 49 -0.67 12.49 -9.63
N THR A 50 -0.63 11.67 -10.69
CA THR A 50 -1.66 10.66 -11.01
C THR A 50 -1.36 9.27 -10.48
N TYR A 51 -0.08 8.94 -10.20
CA TYR A 51 0.31 7.62 -9.71
C TYR A 51 -0.38 7.17 -8.40
N PRO A 52 -0.79 8.07 -7.46
CA PRO A 52 -1.55 7.67 -6.28
C PRO A 52 -2.89 7.01 -6.61
N ASP A 53 -3.53 7.42 -7.71
CA ASP A 53 -4.79 6.81 -8.16
C ASP A 53 -4.56 5.38 -8.67
N GLU A 54 -3.42 5.13 -9.33
CA GLU A 54 -3.06 3.79 -9.79
C GLU A 54 -2.78 2.85 -8.63
N ILE A 55 -2.17 3.33 -7.54
CA ILE A 55 -2.02 2.55 -6.30
C ILE A 55 -3.40 2.23 -5.73
N SER A 56 -4.24 3.25 -5.54
CA SER A 56 -5.56 3.11 -4.90
C SER A 56 -6.52 2.19 -5.65
N LYS A 57 -6.43 2.13 -6.99
CA LYS A 57 -7.26 1.24 -7.81
C LYS A 57 -6.80 -0.21 -7.77
N ASN A 58 -5.52 -0.46 -7.53
CA ASN A 58 -4.91 -1.78 -7.76
C ASN A 58 -4.44 -2.48 -6.49
N ILE A 59 -4.23 -1.75 -5.39
CA ILE A 59 -3.67 -2.27 -4.13
C ILE A 59 -4.66 -1.98 -3.01
N ASP A 60 -5.04 -3.02 -2.27
CA ASP A 60 -6.05 -2.93 -1.22
C ASP A 60 -5.51 -2.23 0.03
N VAL A 61 -6.40 -1.49 0.71
CA VAL A 61 -6.10 -0.85 1.99
C VAL A 61 -6.58 -1.77 3.11
N LEU A 62 -5.66 -2.29 3.93
CA LEU A 62 -6.01 -3.12 5.08
C LEU A 62 -5.89 -2.33 6.38
N THR A 63 -7.02 -2.16 7.07
CA THR A 63 -7.04 -1.66 8.44
C THR A 63 -6.73 -2.81 9.40
N VAL A 64 -5.58 -2.76 10.06
CA VAL A 64 -5.24 -3.71 11.13
C VAL A 64 -6.13 -3.42 12.33
N GLU A 65 -6.98 -4.37 12.73
CA GLU A 65 -7.82 -4.22 13.92
C GLU A 65 -6.98 -4.10 15.21
N SER A 66 -7.53 -3.40 16.20
CA SER A 66 -6.81 -2.89 17.39
C SER A 66 -6.06 -3.94 18.22
N HIS A 67 -6.40 -5.22 18.13
CA HIS A 67 -5.72 -6.28 18.90
C HIS A 67 -4.32 -6.61 18.36
N GLU A 68 -4.17 -6.67 17.03
CA GLU A 68 -2.89 -6.91 16.36
C GLU A 68 -1.94 -5.71 16.53
N GLN A 69 -2.47 -4.47 16.49
CA GLN A 69 -1.68 -3.26 16.72
C GLN A 69 -1.03 -3.22 18.12
N LYS A 70 -1.70 -3.77 19.15
CA LYS A 70 -1.14 -3.87 20.51
C LYS A 70 0.02 -4.84 20.59
N LEU A 71 -0.07 -5.96 19.86
CA LEU A 71 1.01 -6.95 19.78
C LEU A 71 2.29 -6.34 19.18
N TYR A 72 2.14 -5.52 18.14
CA TYR A 72 3.27 -4.89 17.44
C TYR A 72 3.76 -3.59 18.11
N SER A 73 2.94 -2.91 18.92
CA SER A 73 3.36 -1.72 19.67
C SER A 73 4.14 -2.05 20.95
N GLY A 74 4.22 -3.33 21.34
CA GLY A 74 4.85 -3.75 22.58
C GLY A 74 4.10 -3.31 23.85
N ILE A 75 2.87 -2.82 23.70
CA ILE A 75 1.99 -2.45 24.79
C ILE A 75 1.10 -3.67 25.07
N ALA A 76 1.66 -4.63 25.82
CA ALA A 76 0.90 -5.75 26.39
C ALA A 76 0.13 -5.30 27.64
#